data_AF-A0A3L7DZ93-F1
#
_entry.id   AF-A0A3L7DZ93-F1
#
_cell.length_a   1.000
_cell.length_b   1.000
_cell.length_c   1.000
_cell.angle_alpha   90.00
_cell.angle_beta   90.00
_cell.angle_gamma   90.00
#
_symmetry.space_group_name_H-M   'P 1'
#
loop_
_entity.id
_entity.type
_entity.pdbx_description
1 polymer ?
#
loop_
_entity_poly.entity_id
_entity_poly.type
_entity_poly.pdbx_seq_one_letter_code
_entity_poly.pdbx_strand_id
1 'polypeptide(L)' 'MIRLLLAVTVATVFALPAQAGDEELCLDCHEPAEDWEGMSADEILATASDTSIKRHADNAEFSEEQLKAIIATLLAE' A
#
# COMPACT_ATOMS: atom_id res chain seq x y z
N MET A 1 5.92 -42.60 -22.25
CA MET A 1 7.21 -41.91 -22.05
C MET A 1 7.02 -40.44 -22.39
N ILE A 2 7.17 -39.55 -21.38
CA ILE A 2 7.83 -38.23 -21.46
C ILE A 2 7.27 -37.25 -22.52
N ARG A 3 6.51 -36.20 -22.16
CA ARG A 3 6.93 -34.92 -21.50
C ARG A 3 5.63 -34.22 -21.08
N LEU A 4 5.32 -33.97 -19.80
CA LEU A 4 5.86 -32.91 -18.93
C LEU A 4 6.11 -31.57 -19.64
N LEU A 5 5.11 -30.70 -19.65
CA LEU A 5 5.20 -29.24 -19.77
C LEU A 5 4.10 -28.69 -18.84
N LEU A 6 4.29 -28.75 -17.52
CA LEU A 6 4.78 -27.62 -16.72
C LEU A 6 4.28 -26.27 -17.28
N ALA A 7 2.98 -26.01 -17.09
CA ALA A 7 2.46 -24.66 -17.15
C ALA A 7 3.05 -23.91 -15.95
N VAL A 8 4.15 -23.19 -16.19
CA VAL A 8 4.66 -22.18 -15.27
C VAL A 8 3.60 -21.08 -15.26
N THR A 9 2.68 -21.14 -14.29
CA THR A 9 1.92 -19.96 -13.88
C THR A 9 2.96 -19.00 -13.32
N VAL A 10 3.41 -18.10 -14.19
CA VAL A 10 4.20 -16.95 -13.82
C VAL A 10 3.34 -16.17 -12.83
N ALA A 11 3.64 -16.32 -11.53
CA ALA A 11 3.24 -15.39 -10.51
C ALA A 11 4.03 -14.10 -10.76
N THR A 12 3.68 -13.39 -11.82
CA THR A 12 3.98 -11.98 -11.94
C THR A 12 3.22 -11.32 -10.80
N VAL A 13 3.96 -11.05 -9.72
CA VAL A 13 3.61 -10.05 -8.73
C VAL A 13 3.61 -8.72 -9.48
N PHE A 14 2.53 -8.48 -10.22
CA PHE A 14 2.21 -7.15 -10.70
C PHE A 14 1.88 -6.39 -9.42
N ALA A 15 2.80 -5.54 -8.97
CA ALA A 15 2.45 -4.38 -8.19
C ALA A 15 1.43 -3.62 -9.05
N LEU A 16 0.14 -3.88 -8.81
CA LEU A 16 -0.92 -3.13 -9.46
C LEU A 16 -0.69 -1.65 -9.10
N PRO A 17 -0.87 -0.70 -10.00
CA PRO A 17 -0.81 0.70 -9.59
C PRO A 17 -1.84 0.92 -8.47
N ALA A 18 -1.56 1.87 -7.55
CA ALA A 18 -2.58 2.34 -6.62
C ALA A 18 -3.81 2.73 -7.46
N GLN A 19 -4.93 2.10 -7.17
CA GLN A 19 -6.19 2.33 -7.86
C GLN A 19 -6.86 3.54 -7.23
N ALA A 20 -7.57 4.32 -8.05
CA ALA A 20 -8.39 5.41 -7.51
C ALA A 20 -9.39 4.85 -6.49
N GLY A 21 -9.32 5.35 -5.25
CA GLY A 21 -10.10 4.88 -4.11
C GLY A 21 -9.34 4.02 -3.11
N ASP A 22 -8.08 3.63 -3.38
CA ASP A 22 -7.24 2.97 -2.37
C ASP A 22 -6.91 3.92 -1.19
N GLU A 23 -6.98 5.23 -1.43
CA GLU A 23 -6.84 6.28 -0.41
C GLU A 23 -7.97 6.28 0.63
N GLU A 24 -9.18 5.87 0.26
CA GLU A 24 -10.33 5.78 1.17
C GLU A 24 -10.10 4.73 2.27
N LEU A 25 -9.30 3.68 1.99
CA LEU A 25 -8.94 2.65 2.97
C LEU A 25 -8.12 3.24 4.13
N CYS A 26 -7.32 4.26 3.85
CA CYS A 26 -6.58 4.97 4.89
C CYS A 26 -7.52 5.86 5.71
N LEU A 27 -8.50 6.50 5.05
CA LEU A 27 -9.48 7.39 5.67
C LEU A 27 -10.46 6.67 6.62
N ASP A 28 -10.63 5.36 6.48
CA ASP A 28 -11.39 4.53 7.43
C ASP A 28 -10.80 4.56 8.86
N CYS A 29 -9.50 4.84 8.99
CA CYS A 29 -8.78 4.85 10.26
C CYS A 29 -8.06 6.16 10.56
N HIS A 30 -7.86 7.03 9.58
CA HIS A 30 -7.07 8.24 9.70
C HIS A 30 -7.84 9.48 9.23
N GLU A 31 -7.72 10.54 10.01
CA GLU A 31 -8.03 11.90 9.57
C GLU A 31 -6.70 12.63 9.32
N PRO A 32 -6.26 12.82 8.06
CA PRO A 32 -4.93 13.37 7.76
C PRO A 32 -4.62 14.69 8.46
N ALA A 33 -5.63 15.55 8.62
CA ALA A 33 -5.50 16.85 9.28
C ALA A 33 -5.25 16.75 10.80
N GLU A 34 -5.60 15.62 11.44
CA GLU A 34 -5.38 15.39 12.87
C GLU A 34 -4.23 14.40 13.12
N ASP A 35 -4.25 13.25 12.43
CA ASP A 35 -3.32 12.15 12.68
C ASP A 35 -1.92 12.38 12.10
N TRP A 36 -1.83 13.17 11.03
CA TRP A 36 -0.58 13.39 10.29
C TRP A 36 -0.09 14.84 10.35
N GLU A 37 -0.72 15.68 11.19
CA GLU A 37 -0.32 17.07 11.36
C GLU A 37 1.16 17.18 11.80
N GLY A 38 1.96 17.88 11.00
CA GLY A 38 3.38 18.08 11.28
C GLY A 38 4.28 16.88 10.99
N MET A 39 3.74 15.76 10.49
CA MET A 39 4.53 14.63 10.00
C MET A 39 4.96 14.85 8.55
N SER A 40 6.15 14.37 8.20
CA SER A 40 6.59 14.28 6.81
C SER A 40 5.98 13.05 6.11
N ALA A 41 5.87 13.09 4.78
CA ALA A 41 5.39 11.96 3.99
C ALA A 41 6.20 10.68 4.22
N ASP A 42 7.51 10.80 4.46
CA ASP A 42 8.39 9.66 4.77
C ASP A 42 8.10 9.06 6.15
N GLU A 43 7.74 9.89 7.14
CA GLU A 43 7.33 9.40 8.47
C GLU A 43 5.98 8.69 8.43
N ILE A 44 5.02 9.24 7.68
CA ILE A 44 3.71 8.61 7.44
C ILE A 44 3.89 7.28 6.71
N LEU A 45 4.77 7.23 5.71
CA LEU A 45 5.08 6.00 5.02
C LEU A 45 5.73 4.97 5.94
N ALA A 46 6.68 5.39 6.77
CA ALA A 46 7.38 4.48 7.69
C ALA A 46 6.40 3.81 8.67
N THR A 47 5.40 4.54 9.15
CA THR A 47 4.34 3.98 9.99
C THR A 47 3.36 3.13 9.18
N ALA A 48 2.90 3.60 8.02
CA ALA A 48 1.98 2.86 7.15
C ALA A 48 2.57 1.53 6.63
N SER A 49 3.88 1.47 6.41
CA SER A 49 4.57 0.24 5.98
C SER A 49 4.92 -0.72 7.12
N ASP A 50 4.71 -0.33 8.39
CA ASP A 50 4.90 -1.23 9.53
C ASP A 50 3.70 -2.18 9.69
N THR A 51 3.76 -3.31 8.98
CA THR A 51 2.72 -4.35 9.00
C THR A 51 2.67 -5.13 10.33
N SER A 52 3.52 -4.83 11.30
CA SER A 52 3.39 -5.36 12.67
C SER A 52 2.29 -4.65 13.46
N ILE A 53 1.91 -3.43 13.04
CA ILE A 53 0.76 -2.71 13.56
C ILE A 53 -0.50 -3.35 13.00
N LYS A 54 -1.38 -3.85 13.87
CA LYS A 54 -2.60 -4.58 13.46
C LYS A 54 -3.47 -3.82 12.44
N ARG A 55 -3.51 -2.49 12.53
CA ARG A 55 -4.29 -1.64 11.60
C ARG A 55 -3.65 -1.53 10.21
N HIS A 56 -2.35 -1.76 10.10
CA HIS A 56 -1.59 -1.67 8.84
C HIS A 56 -1.21 -3.06 8.30
N ALA A 57 -1.74 -4.14 8.88
CA ALA A 57 -1.43 -5.49 8.43
C ALA A 57 -1.77 -5.69 6.95
N ASP A 58 -2.89 -5.12 6.51
CA ASP A 58 -3.39 -5.23 5.14
C ASP A 58 -2.57 -4.35 4.17
N ASN A 59 -1.75 -3.42 4.68
CA ASN A 59 -0.83 -2.65 3.83
C ASN A 59 0.26 -3.52 3.20
N ALA A 60 0.43 -4.76 3.64
CA ALA A 60 1.29 -5.76 3.00
C ALA A 60 0.85 -6.09 1.55
N GLU A 61 -0.39 -5.78 1.18
CA GLU A 61 -0.90 -5.97 -0.19
C GLU A 61 -0.44 -4.87 -1.15
N PHE A 62 0.02 -3.73 -0.62
CA PHE A 62 0.59 -2.63 -1.40
C PHE A 62 2.11 -2.71 -1.44
N SER A 63 2.69 -2.39 -2.60
CA SER A 63 4.10 -2.06 -2.67
C SER A 63 4.37 -0.71 -2.00
N GLU A 64 5.62 -0.47 -1.60
CA GLU A 64 6.04 0.82 -1.03
C GLU A 64 5.74 1.99 -1.98
N GLU A 65 5.89 1.80 -3.29
CA GLU A 65 5.58 2.84 -4.29
C GLU A 65 4.08 3.14 -4.37
N GLN A 66 3.22 2.13 -4.21
CA GLN A 66 1.77 2.32 -4.12
C GLN A 66 1.39 3.09 -2.86
N LEU A 67 1.93 2.70 -1.70
CA LEU A 67 1.69 3.42 -0.43
C LEU A 67 2.15 4.87 -0.52
N LYS A 68 3.32 5.12 -1.11
CA LYS A 68 3.80 6.48 -1.38
C LYS A 68 2.82 7.27 -2.24
N ALA A 69 2.28 6.67 -3.30
CA ALA A 69 1.31 7.33 -4.17
C ALA A 69 0.01 7.66 -3.43
N ILE A 70 -0.51 6.72 -2.62
CA ILE A 70 -1.72 6.91 -1.80
C ILE A 70 -1.52 8.06 -0.81
N ILE A 71 -0.42 8.04 -0.04
CA ILE A 71 -0.10 9.09 0.93
C ILE A 71 0.07 10.45 0.24
N ALA A 72 0.74 10.48 -0.91
CA ALA A 72 0.92 11.72 -1.68
C ALA A 72 -0.41 12.30 -2.16
N THR A 73 -1.36 11.45 -2.58
CA THR A 73 -2.73 11.89 -2.94
C THR A 73 -3.43 12.50 -1.73
N LEU A 74 -3.41 11.81 -0.58
CA LEU A 74 -4.10 12.26 0.64
C LEU A 74 -3.52 13.56 1.23
N LEU A 75 -2.22 13.80 1.09
CA LEU A 75 -1.58 15.04 1.52
C LEU A 75 -1.83 16.23 0.58
N ALA A 76 -2.39 15.97 -0.62
CA ALA A 76 -2.69 17.01 -1.60
C ALA A 76 -4.15 17.50 -1.51
N GLU A 77 -5.02 16.84 -0.74
CA GLU A 77 -6.40 17.25 -0.47
C GLU A 77 -6.50 18.28 0.67
#